data_AF-A0A2N1MKG1-F1
#
_entry.id   AF-A0A2N1MKG1-F1
#
_cell.length_a   1.000
_cell.length_b   1.000
_cell.length_c   1.000
_cell.angle_alpha   90.00
_cell.angle_beta   90.00
_cell.angle_gamma   90.00
#
_symmetry.space_group_name_H-M   'P 1'
#
loop_
_entity.id
_entity.type
_entity.pdbx_description
1 polymer ?
#
loop_
_entity_poly.entity_id
_entity_poly.type
_entity_poly.pdbx_seq_one_letter_code
_entity_poly.pdbx_strand_id
1 'polypeptide(L)' 'MIILSRVSVKVNAINYWTRYGPSFGYGDLTIDGGAGNGDFNNNCYNYCKKRSYEKNIRETEDVFSVEEYEVFQIIKKN' A
#
# COMPACT_ATOMS: atom_id res chain seq x y z
N MET A 1 9.00 12.52 13.48
CA MET A 1 8.79 11.45 12.49
C MET A 1 7.98 10.36 13.14
N ILE A 2 6.72 10.18 12.72
CA ILE A 2 5.88 9.08 13.21
C ILE A 2 6.17 7.87 12.31
N ILE A 3 6.55 6.75 12.92
CA ILE A 3 6.71 5.48 12.21
C ILE A 3 5.46 4.65 12.49
N LEU A 4 4.66 4.40 11.45
CA LEU A 4 3.45 3.58 11.57
C LEU A 4 3.81 2.12 11.86
N SER A 5 4.73 1.56 11.05
CA SER A 5 5.14 0.16 11.15
C SER A 5 6.50 -0.02 10.48
N ARG A 6 7.39 -0.85 11.06
CA ARG A 6 8.67 -1.19 10.44
C ARG A 6 8.54 -2.48 9.64
N VAL A 7 9.31 -2.61 8.57
CA VAL A 7 9.37 -3.84 7.77
C VAL A 7 10.14 -4.92 8.53
N SER A 8 9.52 -6.09 8.72
CA SER A 8 10.17 -7.28 9.28
C SER A 8 10.85 -8.11 8.20
N VAL A 9 10.24 -8.23 7.01
CA VAL A 9 10.76 -8.96 5.86
C VAL A 9 11.20 -7.97 4.77
N LYS A 10 12.46 -7.53 4.83
CA LYS A 10 12.98 -6.41 4.01
C LYS A 10 12.79 -6.59 2.51
N VAL A 11 12.90 -7.81 1.99
CA VAL A 11 12.72 -8.12 0.57
C VAL A 11 11.30 -7.84 0.07
N ASN A 12 10.33 -7.78 0.99
CA ASN A 12 8.93 -7.49 0.69
C ASN A 12 8.56 -6.03 0.99
N ALA A 13 9.50 -5.16 1.36
CA ALA A 13 9.18 -3.79 1.79
C ALA A 13 8.32 -3.03 0.76
N ILE A 14 8.70 -3.14 -0.51
CA ILE A 14 8.00 -2.51 -1.63
C ILE A 14 7.40 -3.61 -2.50
N ASN A 15 6.15 -3.44 -2.89
CA ASN A 15 5.47 -4.33 -3.81
C ASN A 15 4.98 -3.51 -5.01
N TYR A 16 5.37 -3.90 -6.20
CA TYR A 16 5.01 -3.18 -7.42
C TYR A 16 4.54 -4.16 -8.49
N TRP A 17 3.55 -3.72 -9.25
CA TRP A 17 3.05 -4.39 -10.44
C TRP A 17 2.53 -3.34 -11.42
N THR A 18 2.36 -3.72 -12.68
CA THR A 18 1.89 -2.81 -13.75
C THR A 18 0.55 -2.13 -13.49
N ARG A 19 -0.30 -2.70 -12.63
CA ARG A 19 -1.63 -2.18 -12.27
C ARG A 19 -1.72 -1.68 -10.82
N TYR A 20 -0.61 -1.70 -10.09
CA TYR A 20 -0.61 -1.30 -8.68
C TYR A 20 -0.38 0.20 -8.56
N GLY A 21 -1.06 0.80 -7.59
CA GLY A 21 -0.64 2.05 -6.97
C GLY A 21 0.41 1.81 -5.90
N PRO A 22 0.62 2.77 -4.97
CA PRO A 22 1.54 2.60 -3.84
C PRO A 22 1.18 1.37 -2.99
N SER A 23 2.00 0.32 -3.08
CA SER A 23 1.76 -0.94 -2.37
C SER A 23 3.01 -1.35 -1.57
N PHE A 24 2.77 -1.95 -0.40
CA PHE A 24 3.81 -2.30 0.57
C PHE A 24 3.60 -3.72 1.08
N GLY A 25 4.70 -4.44 1.32
CA GLY A 25 4.60 -5.79 1.84
C GLY A 25 4.05 -6.79 0.81
N TYR A 26 4.06 -8.05 1.19
CA TYR A 26 3.36 -9.09 0.45
C TYR A 26 1.84 -9.07 0.74
N GLY A 27 1.20 -7.93 0.51
CA GLY A 27 -0.22 -7.69 0.81
C GLY A 27 -0.48 -6.88 2.09
N ASP A 28 0.55 -6.28 2.70
CA ASP A 28 0.41 -5.40 3.86
C ASP A 28 -0.35 -4.12 3.52
N LEU A 29 -0.14 -3.59 2.31
CA LEU A 29 -1.02 -2.64 1.65
C LEU A 29 -1.01 -2.98 0.16
N THR A 30 -2.17 -3.33 -0.39
CA THR A 30 -2.36 -3.50 -1.83
C THR A 30 -3.32 -2.43 -2.31
N ILE A 31 -2.85 -1.59 -3.23
CA ILE A 31 -3.67 -0.70 -4.03
C ILE A 31 -3.56 -1.21 -5.47
N ASP A 32 -4.60 -1.88 -5.97
CA ASP A 32 -4.62 -2.56 -7.27
C ASP A 32 -5.77 -1.98 -8.08
N GLY A 33 -5.48 -1.44 -9.28
CA GLY A 33 -6.48 -0.82 -10.15
C GLY A 33 -7.38 -1.83 -10.84
N GLY A 34 -7.13 -3.12 -10.69
CA GLY A 34 -7.84 -4.17 -11.40
C GLY A 34 -7.33 -4.36 -12.83
N ALA A 35 -7.99 -5.24 -13.58
CA ALA A 35 -7.64 -5.53 -14.98
C ALA A 35 -8.28 -4.53 -15.95
N GLY A 36 -7.62 -4.30 -17.10
CA GLY A 36 -8.16 -3.46 -18.17
C GLY A 36 -8.20 -1.98 -17.78
N ASN A 37 -9.37 -1.36 -17.93
CA ASN A 37 -9.63 0.05 -17.61
C ASN A 37 -10.11 0.23 -16.16
N GLY A 38 -9.73 -0.66 -15.25
CA GLY A 38 -10.10 -0.52 -13.85
C GLY A 38 -9.40 0.69 -13.21
N ASP A 39 -10.02 1.23 -12.17
CA ASP A 39 -9.51 2.34 -11.36
C ASP A 39 -9.46 1.92 -9.89
N PHE A 40 -8.77 2.68 -9.03
CA PHE A 40 -8.64 2.35 -7.59
C PHE A 40 -9.89 2.69 -6.75
N ASN A 41 -10.84 3.45 -7.30
CA ASN A 41 -11.96 4.04 -6.58
C ASN A 41 -13.21 3.13 -6.62
N ASN A 42 -13.42 2.43 -7.72
CA ASN A 42 -14.60 1.60 -7.97
C ASN A 42 -14.23 0.13 -8.18
N ASN A 43 -13.39 -0.40 -7.29
CA ASN A 43 -13.02 -1.82 -7.30
C ASN A 43 -12.94 -2.41 -5.87
N CYS A 44 -12.88 -3.74 -5.79
CA CYS A 44 -12.73 -4.49 -4.53
C CYS A 44 -11.37 -5.17 -4.38
N TYR A 45 -10.35 -4.70 -5.11
CA TYR A 45 -9.02 -5.29 -5.15
C TYR A 45 -8.05 -4.68 -4.13
N ASN A 46 -8.36 -3.50 -3.56
CA ASN A 46 -7.51 -2.92 -2.53
C ASN A 46 -7.80 -3.59 -1.16
N TYR A 47 -6.73 -3.97 -0.46
CA TYR A 47 -6.82 -4.58 0.86
C TYR A 47 -5.55 -4.34 1.68
N CYS A 48 -5.62 -4.61 2.99
CA CYS A 48 -4.50 -4.48 3.93
C CYS A 48 -4.49 -5.68 4.86
N LYS A 49 -3.37 -6.43 4.94
CA LYS A 49 -3.21 -7.57 5.86
C LYS A 49 -1.78 -7.64 6.39
N LYS A 50 -1.58 -7.61 7.71
CA LYS A 50 -0.22 -7.67 8.25
C LYS A 50 0.46 -9.01 7.93
N ARG A 51 1.60 -8.91 7.25
CA ARG A 51 2.45 -10.04 6.82
C ARG A 51 3.93 -9.70 6.95
N SER A 52 4.39 -8.68 6.25
CA SER A 52 5.81 -8.31 6.10
C SER A 52 6.21 -7.11 6.97
N TYR A 53 5.24 -6.46 7.61
CA TYR A 53 5.42 -5.35 8.53
C TYR A 53 5.11 -5.77 9.99
N GLU A 54 5.67 -5.07 10.97
CA GLU A 54 5.51 -5.41 12.41
C GLU A 54 4.05 -5.23 12.89
N LYS A 55 3.38 -4.20 12.39
CA LYS A 55 2.00 -3.79 12.70
C LYS A 55 1.19 -3.64 11.41
N ASN A 56 -0.13 -3.76 11.51
CA ASN A 56 -1.03 -3.42 10.41
C ASN A 56 -0.77 -1.99 9.92
N ILE A 57 -0.81 -1.78 8.61
CA ILE A 57 -0.69 -0.45 8.00
C ILE A 57 -2.01 0.34 8.15
N ARG A 58 -3.15 -0.36 8.11
CA ARG A 58 -4.50 0.17 8.40
C ARG A 58 -5.12 -0.52 9.60
N GLU A 59 -6.09 0.11 10.24
CA GLU A 59 -6.78 -0.47 11.41
C GLU A 59 -7.63 -1.70 11.07
N THR A 60 -8.22 -1.73 9.86
CA THR A 60 -9.06 -2.82 9.38
C THR A 60 -8.40 -3.59 8.24
N GLU A 61 -8.76 -4.88 8.10
CA GLU A 61 -8.37 -5.72 6.96
C GLU A 61 -9.42 -5.74 5.83
N ASP A 62 -10.48 -4.95 5.97
CA ASP A 62 -11.55 -4.86 4.98
C ASP A 62 -11.04 -4.31 3.66
N VAL A 63 -11.74 -4.68 2.59
CA VAL A 63 -11.51 -4.06 1.27
C VAL A 63 -11.88 -2.59 1.31
N PHE A 64 -11.22 -1.79 0.49
CA PHE A 64 -11.45 -0.35 0.45
C PHE A 64 -11.33 0.23 -0.95
N SER A 65 -11.93 1.39 -1.16
CA SER A 65 -11.72 2.22 -2.34
C SER A 65 -10.68 3.30 -2.05
N VAL A 66 -9.99 3.76 -3.09
CA VAL A 66 -9.09 4.92 -3.04
C VAL A 66 -9.63 5.99 -3.97
N GLU A 67 -10.21 7.04 -3.40
CA GLU A 67 -10.66 8.21 -4.16
C GLU A 67 -9.47 9.06 -4.59
N GLU A 68 -8.50 9.26 -3.69
CA GLU A 68 -7.32 10.08 -3.91
C GLU A 68 -6.14 9.56 -3.06
N TYR A 69 -4.91 9.74 -3.56
CA TYR A 69 -3.69 9.54 -2.78
C TYR A 69 -2.60 10.54 -3.18
N GLU A 70 -1.81 10.96 -2.21
CA GLU A 70 -0.69 11.90 -2.40
C GLU A 70 0.64 11.22 -2.10
N VAL A 71 1.68 11.53 -2.89
CA VAL A 71 3.04 11.02 -2.68
C VAL A 71 3.98 12.18 -2.40
N PHE A 72 4.59 12.17 -1.21
CA PHE A 72 5.54 13.20 -0.79
C PHE A 72 6.97 12.66 -0.78
N GLN A 73 7.88 13.36 -1.45
CA GLN A 73 9.31 13.06 -1.41
C GLN A 73 10.01 13.95 -0.37
N ILE A 74 10.66 13.33 0.61
CA ILE A 74 11.47 14.05 1.60
C ILE A 74 12.89 14.19 1.03
N ILE A 75 13.34 15.43 0.83
CA ILE A 75 14.70 15.76 0.42
C ILE A 75 15.51 16.27 1.61
N LYS A 76 16.80 15.93 1.67
CA LYS A 76 17.70 16.51 2.68
C LYS A 76 17.86 18.00 2.38
N LYS A 77 17.79 18.83 3.42
CA LYS A 77 18.20 20.23 3.31
C LYS A 77 19.72 20.27 3.25
N ASN A 78 20.25 20.85 2.18
CA ASN A 78 21.68 21.14 2.04
C ASN A 78 22.09 22.25 3.00
#